data_AF-A0A6G9SSR1-F1
#
_entry.id   AF-A0A6G9SSR1-F1
#
_cell.length_a   1.000
_cell.length_b   1.000
_cell.length_c   1.000
_cell.angle_alpha   90.00
_cell.angle_beta   90.00
_cell.angle_gamma   90.00
#
_symmetry.space_group_name_H-M   'P 1'
#
loop_
_entity.id
_entity.type
_entity.pdbx_description
1 polymer ?
#
loop_
_entity_poly.entity_id
_entity_poly.type
_entity_poly.pdbx_seq_one_letter_code
_entity_poly.pdbx_strand_id
1 'polypeptide(L)'
;MLGEYAVSNYSERVYSKVYYSIRSLCGLLAKRTLKETFDWDEFKERFTTDFGNVEEKRYTLEQLLEYANRKFGKSLEDLIVQNQISWQRRQEYAERNQMHYQSETIEDSTHY
;
A
#
# COMPACT_ATOMS: atom_id res chain seq x y z
N MET A 1 -29.95 -14.76 -6.51
CA MET A 1 -29.26 -14.83 -5.19
C MET A 1 -28.12 -13.83 -5.20
N LEU A 2 -28.20 -12.76 -4.38
CA LEU A 2 -27.19 -11.69 -4.29
C LEU A 2 -26.27 -11.82 -3.04
N GLY A 3 -26.59 -12.77 -2.14
CA GLY A 3 -25.92 -12.90 -0.84
C GLY A 3 -24.50 -13.48 -0.89
N GLU A 4 -24.22 -14.42 -1.79
CA GLU A 4 -22.89 -15.04 -1.92
C GLU A 4 -21.86 -14.10 -2.57
N TYR A 5 -22.31 -13.18 -3.43
CA TYR A 5 -21.44 -12.22 -4.13
C TYR A 5 -21.09 -10.98 -3.27
N ALA A 6 -21.93 -10.61 -2.30
CA ALA A 6 -21.71 -9.41 -1.48
C ALA A 6 -20.63 -9.64 -0.40
N VAL A 7 -20.63 -10.82 0.23
CA VAL A 7 -19.71 -11.13 1.35
C VAL A 7 -18.31 -11.51 0.84
N SER A 8 -18.23 -12.29 -0.23
CA SER A 8 -16.94 -12.65 -0.87
C SER A 8 -16.17 -11.40 -1.30
N ASN A 9 -16.83 -10.49 -2.02
CA ASN A 9 -16.25 -9.22 -2.45
C ASN A 9 -15.82 -8.34 -1.27
N TYR A 10 -16.60 -8.28 -0.19
CA TYR A 10 -16.20 -7.57 1.03
C TYR A 10 -14.92 -8.17 1.65
N SER A 11 -14.87 -9.50 1.80
CA SER A 11 -13.70 -10.18 2.36
C SER A 11 -12.43 -9.99 1.53
N GLU A 12 -12.54 -9.98 0.20
CA GLU A 12 -11.43 -9.75 -0.72
C GLU A 12 -10.92 -8.31 -0.67
N ARG A 13 -11.84 -7.34 -0.56
CA ARG A 13 -11.49 -5.93 -0.37
C ARG A 13 -10.79 -5.71 0.97
N VAL A 14 -11.23 -6.37 2.04
CA VAL A 14 -10.58 -6.31 3.35
C VAL A 14 -9.19 -6.94 3.29
N TYR A 15 -9.09 -8.14 2.68
CA TYR A 15 -7.82 -8.84 2.51
C TYR A 15 -6.77 -7.97 1.82
N SER A 16 -7.12 -7.39 0.67
CA SER A 16 -6.20 -6.55 -0.10
C SER A 16 -5.73 -5.33 0.71
N LYS A 17 -6.64 -4.71 1.47
CA LYS A 17 -6.28 -3.58 2.35
C LYS A 17 -5.28 -3.99 3.42
N VAL A 18 -5.54 -5.10 4.11
CA VAL A 18 -4.66 -5.66 5.14
C VAL A 18 -3.29 -6.00 4.57
N TYR A 19 -3.25 -6.73 3.46
CA TYR A 19 -2.01 -7.10 2.76
C TYR A 19 -1.17 -5.87 2.41
N TYR A 20 -1.76 -4.86 1.76
CA TYR A 20 -1.01 -3.67 1.35
C TYR A 20 -0.60 -2.78 2.53
N SER A 21 -1.37 -2.76 3.62
CA SER A 21 -0.95 -2.08 4.85
C SER A 21 0.24 -2.76 5.50
N ILE A 22 0.27 -4.08 5.56
CA ILE A 22 1.42 -4.84 6.06
C ILE A 22 2.67 -4.57 5.20
N ARG A 23 2.52 -4.57 3.87
CA ARG A 23 3.62 -4.23 2.95
C ARG A 23 4.17 -2.83 3.21
N SER A 24 3.28 -1.85 3.37
CA SER A 24 3.66 -0.46 3.68
C SER A 24 4.41 -0.37 5.01
N LEU A 25 3.90 -0.99 6.07
CA LEU A 25 4.53 -1.00 7.39
C LEU A 25 5.91 -1.66 7.39
N CYS A 26 6.05 -2.82 6.72
CA CYS A 26 7.34 -3.49 6.57
C CYS A 26 8.33 -2.62 5.79
N GLY A 27 7.88 -1.98 4.71
CA GLY A 27 8.72 -1.09 3.91
C GLY A 27 9.16 0.16 4.67
N LEU A 28 8.28 0.75 5.49
CA LEU A 28 8.65 1.88 6.35
C LEU A 28 9.68 1.50 7.42
N LEU A 29 9.58 0.29 8.00
CA LEU A 29 10.61 -0.21 8.91
C LEU A 29 11.94 -0.42 8.17
N ALA A 30 11.92 -1.09 7.02
CA ALA A 30 13.11 -1.33 6.22
C ALA A 30 13.78 -0.01 5.80
N LYS A 31 13.00 0.97 5.34
CA LYS A 31 13.48 2.31 5.00
C LYS A 31 14.15 3.00 6.17
N ARG A 32 13.60 2.89 7.39
CA ARG A 32 14.22 3.48 8.59
C ARG A 32 15.58 2.85 8.90
N THR A 33 15.71 1.54 8.68
CA THR A 33 16.94 0.79 8.94
C THR A 33 18.01 1.04 7.88
N LEU A 34 17.64 0.97 6.60
CA LEU A 34 18.55 1.04 5.46
C LEU A 34 18.83 2.49 4.98
N LYS A 35 17.95 3.44 5.31
CA LYS A 35 18.09 4.87 4.99
C LYS A 35 18.28 5.10 3.48
N GLU A 36 19.45 5.59 3.07
CA GLU A 36 19.76 5.98 1.68
C GLU A 36 19.92 4.78 0.75
N THR A 37 20.23 3.59 1.29
CA THR A 37 20.34 2.36 0.49
C THR A 37 19.00 1.67 0.27
N PHE A 38 17.91 2.22 0.82
CA PHE A 38 16.59 1.63 0.68
C PHE A 38 16.00 1.92 -0.70
N ASP A 39 15.67 0.86 -1.42
CA ASP A 39 14.91 0.92 -2.67
C ASP A 39 13.50 0.32 -2.50
N TRP A 40 12.48 1.04 -2.97
CA TRP A 40 11.10 0.59 -2.84
C TRP A 40 10.76 -0.56 -3.78
N ASP A 41 11.35 -0.60 -4.97
CA ASP A 41 11.06 -1.62 -5.99
C ASP A 41 11.66 -2.96 -5.58
N GLU A 42 12.92 -2.97 -5.17
CA GLU A 42 13.60 -4.16 -4.63
C GLU A 42 12.86 -4.68 -3.38
N PHE A 43 12.46 -3.78 -2.47
CA PHE A 43 11.69 -4.19 -1.30
C PHE A 43 10.35 -4.83 -1.69
N LYS A 44 9.62 -4.26 -2.66
CA LYS A 44 8.31 -4.78 -3.10
C LYS A 44 8.47 -6.16 -3.75
N GLU A 45 9.51 -6.37 -4.54
CA GLU A 45 9.83 -7.66 -5.15
C GLU A 45 10.10 -8.72 -4.08
N ARG A 46 10.98 -8.40 -3.12
CA ARG A 46 11.30 -9.31 -2.02
C ARG A 46 10.09 -9.60 -1.14
N PHE A 47 9.30 -8.58 -0.81
CA PHE A 47 8.08 -8.75 -0.05
C PHE A 47 7.10 -9.70 -0.78
N THR A 48 6.93 -9.54 -2.09
CA THR A 48 6.06 -10.41 -2.89
C THR A 48 6.61 -11.84 -2.97
N THR A 49 7.93 -12.00 -3.00
CA THR A 49 8.58 -13.31 -2.93
C THR A 49 8.28 -14.03 -1.62
N ASP A 50 8.28 -13.32 -0.49
CA ASP A 50 8.02 -13.90 0.84
C ASP A 50 6.52 -14.08 1.12
N PHE A 51 5.70 -13.07 0.80
CA PHE A 51 4.28 -13.01 1.14
C PHE A 51 3.33 -13.48 0.04
N GLY A 52 3.84 -13.77 -1.16
CA GLY A 52 3.02 -13.99 -2.35
C GLY A 52 2.36 -12.68 -2.80
N ASN A 53 1.39 -12.78 -3.70
CA ASN A 53 0.54 -11.66 -4.09
C ASN A 53 -0.91 -11.82 -3.57
N VAL A 54 -1.76 -10.82 -3.83
CA VAL A 54 -3.14 -10.83 -3.33
C VAL A 54 -4.04 -11.89 -3.96
N GLU A 55 -3.70 -12.35 -5.17
CA GLU A 55 -4.43 -13.40 -5.89
C GLU A 55 -4.02 -14.80 -5.42
N GLU A 56 -2.72 -14.99 -5.14
CA GLU A 56 -2.18 -16.24 -4.59
C GLU A 56 -2.72 -16.56 -3.19
N LYS A 57 -3.09 -15.53 -2.42
CA LYS A 57 -3.60 -15.65 -1.03
C LYS A 57 -2.77 -16.63 -0.18
N ARG A 58 -1.44 -16.50 -0.26
CA ARG A 58 -0.48 -17.41 0.42
C ARG A 58 -0.73 -17.54 1.92
N TYR A 59 -1.22 -16.47 2.53
CA TYR A 59 -1.66 -16.45 3.91
C TYR A 59 -3.14 -16.10 3.97
N THR A 60 -3.86 -16.64 4.95
CA THR A 60 -5.25 -16.26 5.19
C THR A 60 -5.33 -14.86 5.80
N LEU A 61 -6.52 -14.26 5.78
CA LEU A 61 -6.76 -12.96 6.40
C LEU A 61 -6.39 -12.98 7.90
N GLU A 62 -6.76 -14.04 8.60
CA GLU A 62 -6.49 -14.23 10.03
C GLU A 62 -4.99 -14.30 10.32
N GLN A 63 -4.23 -15.01 9.48
CA GLN A 63 -2.77 -15.10 9.60
C GLN A 63 -2.09 -13.74 9.37
N LEU A 64 -2.58 -12.97 8.40
CA LEU A 64 -2.08 -11.61 8.16
C LEU A 64 -2.41 -10.66 9.33
N LEU A 65 -3.62 -10.75 9.88
CA LEU A 65 -4.03 -9.97 11.05
C LEU A 65 -3.21 -10.35 12.28
N GLU A 66 -2.97 -11.64 12.51
CA GLU A 66 -2.14 -12.11 13.60
C GLU A 66 -0.69 -11.63 13.46
N TYR A 67 -0.11 -11.73 12.26
CA TYR A 67 1.22 -11.20 11.97
C TYR A 67 1.29 -9.69 12.25
N ALA A 68 0.30 -8.93 11.76
CA ALA A 68 0.26 -7.49 11.95
C ALA A 68 0.15 -7.10 13.43
N ASN A 69 -0.67 -7.83 14.18
CA ASN A 69 -0.81 -7.63 15.61
C ASN A 69 0.50 -7.94 16.36
N ARG A 70 1.11 -9.10 16.12
CA ARG A 70 2.34 -9.51 16.80
C ARG A 70 3.53 -8.59 16.48
N LYS A 71 3.67 -8.16 15.22
CA LYS A 71 4.83 -7.39 14.77
C LYS A 71 4.69 -5.88 14.97
N PHE A 72 3.47 -5.34 14.85
CA PHE A 72 3.23 -3.90 14.86
C PHE A 72 2.23 -3.44 15.92
N GLY A 73 1.61 -4.37 16.67
CA GLY A 73 0.56 -4.04 17.63
C GLY A 73 -0.71 -3.47 16.97
N LYS A 74 -1.00 -3.83 15.71
CA LYS A 74 -2.11 -3.23 14.94
C LYS A 74 -3.32 -4.15 14.81
N SER A 75 -4.51 -3.58 14.98
CA SER A 75 -5.79 -4.24 14.70
C SER A 75 -6.17 -4.15 13.22
N LEU A 76 -7.30 -4.77 12.84
CA LEU A 76 -7.87 -4.62 11.50
C LEU A 76 -8.20 -3.15 11.19
N GLU A 77 -8.83 -2.44 12.12
CA GLU A 77 -9.20 -1.03 11.98
C GLU A 77 -7.97 -0.15 11.73
N ASP A 78 -6.90 -0.37 12.50
CA ASP A 78 -5.63 0.33 12.31
C ASP A 78 -5.11 0.11 10.88
N LEU A 79 -5.15 -1.13 10.40
CA LEU A 79 -4.67 -1.48 9.06
C LEU A 79 -5.51 -0.85 7.96
N ILE A 80 -6.83 -0.75 8.15
CA ILE A 80 -7.71 -0.05 7.20
C ILE A 80 -7.34 1.44 7.15
N VAL A 81 -7.13 2.09 8.30
CA VAL A 81 -6.71 3.50 8.37
C VAL A 81 -5.33 3.70 7.72
N GLN A 82 -4.37 2.82 7.99
CA GLN A 82 -3.04 2.88 7.34
C GLN A 82 -3.13 2.75 5.81
N ASN A 83 -4.05 1.92 5.31
CA ASN A 83 -4.27 1.76 3.88
C ASN A 83 -4.76 3.08 3.27
N GLN A 84 -5.75 3.71 3.91
CA GLN A 84 -6.33 4.98 3.47
C GLN A 84 -5.30 6.11 3.46
N ILE A 85 -4.51 6.25 4.53
CA ILE A 85 -3.43 7.26 4.59
C ILE A 85 -2.41 7.02 3.47
N SER A 86 -2.04 5.76 3.22
CA SER A 86 -1.10 5.41 2.16
C SER A 86 -1.65 5.70 0.75
N TRP A 87 -2.96 5.58 0.55
CA TRP A 87 -3.62 5.99 -0.69
C TRP A 87 -3.66 7.51 -0.85
N GLN A 88 -4.06 8.23 0.19
CA GLN A 88 -4.13 9.68 0.17
C GLN A 88 -2.78 10.31 -0.17
N ARG A 89 -1.69 9.84 0.45
CA ARG A 89 -0.34 10.32 0.11
C ARG A 89 0.00 10.11 -1.36
N ARG A 90 -0.36 8.95 -1.94
CA ARG A 90 -0.12 8.67 -3.37
C ARG A 90 -0.91 9.59 -4.27
N GLN A 91 -2.14 9.96 -3.89
CA GLN A 91 -2.93 10.95 -4.62
C GLN A 91 -2.26 12.34 -4.53
N GLU A 92 -1.89 12.77 -3.34
CA GLU A 92 -1.20 14.06 -3.14
C GLU A 92 0.10 14.15 -3.94
N TYR A 93 0.90 13.08 -4.02
CA TYR A 93 2.10 13.03 -4.87
C TYR A 93 1.76 13.09 -6.36
N ALA A 94 0.73 12.37 -6.81
CA ALA A 94 0.31 12.40 -8.21
C ALA A 94 -0.19 13.80 -8.62
N GLU A 95 -0.97 14.45 -7.77
CA GLU A 95 -1.46 15.82 -7.97
C GLU A 95 -0.31 16.83 -8.01
N ARG A 96 0.65 16.74 -7.09
CA ARG A 96 1.83 17.62 -7.09
C ARG A 96 2.67 17.46 -8.35
N ASN A 97 2.89 16.22 -8.80
CA ASN A 97 3.63 15.98 -10.03
C ASN A 97 2.88 16.51 -11.25
N GLN A 98 1.55 16.34 -11.31
CA GLN A 98 0.74 16.91 -12.39
C GLN A 98 0.79 18.44 -12.41
N MET A 99 0.75 19.09 -11.25
CA MET A 99 0.91 20.54 -11.16
C MET A 99 2.31 21.00 -11.56
N HIS A 100 3.37 20.26 -11.20
CA HIS A 100 4.72 20.54 -11.68
C HIS A 100 4.83 20.47 -13.20
N TYR A 101 4.28 19.41 -13.83
CA TYR A 101 4.25 19.31 -15.29
C TYR A 101 3.46 20.45 -15.94
N GLN A 102 2.34 20.87 -15.35
CA GLN A 102 1.56 22.00 -15.87
C GLN A 102 2.32 23.31 -15.76
N SER A 103 2.99 23.59 -14.64
CA SER A 103 3.81 24.79 -14.46
C SER A 103 4.98 24.86 -15.44
N GLU A 104 5.70 23.76 -15.67
CA GLU A 104 6.79 23.70 -16.67
C GLU A 104 6.27 23.96 -18.10
N THR A 105 5.11 23.41 -18.46
CA THR A 105 4.52 23.68 -19.79
C THR A 105 4.00 25.11 -19.97
N ILE A 106 3.62 25.81 -18.90
CA ILE A 106 3.18 27.21 -18.94
C ILE A 106 4.39 28.15 -19.03
N GLU A 107 5.48 27.86 -18.32
CA GLU A 107 6.74 28.62 -18.44
C GLU A 107 7.34 28.52 -19.86
N ASP A 108 7.32 27.34 -20.49
CA ASP A 108 7.80 27.16 -21.87
C ASP A 108 6.91 27.86 -22.92
N SER A 109 5.62 28.03 -22.65
CA SER A 109 4.66 28.65 -23.59
C SER A 109 4.50 30.16 -23.44
N THR A 110 5.07 30.76 -22.40
CA THR A 110 5.09 32.22 -22.18
C THR A 110 6.38 32.90 -22.66
N HIS A 111 7.31 32.12 -23.22
CA HIS A 111 8.60 32.57 -23.76
C HIS A 111 8.64 32.71 -25.30
N TYR A 112 7.50 33.03 -25.94
CA TYR A 112 7.42 33.35 -27.38
C TYR A 112 6.75 34.70 -27.64
#